data_AF-A0A4U5JVY8-F1
#
_entry.id   AF-A0A4U5JVY8-F1
#
_cell.length_a   1.000
_cell.length_b   1.000
_cell.length_c   1.000
_cell.angle_alpha   90.00
_cell.angle_beta   90.00
_cell.angle_gamma   90.00
#
_symmetry.space_group_name_H-M   'P 1'
#
loop_
_entity.id
_entity.type
_entity.pdbx_description
1 polymer ?
#
loop_
_entity_poly.entity_id
_entity_poly.type
_entity_poly.pdbx_seq_one_letter_code
_entity_poly.pdbx_strand_id
1 'polypeptide(L)'
;MNRAIWLPMALMVLGCAQSDKTPESETKQGASPSTPVASASTGAPNNTVSSDGEGGNAEQEFREAMALSAYPKVDYRDEEGNGISFEEFMKQTSNGKTFGMFKNSKTKEAIVSLNKPGKPVAEETKSDIRIGSPLPALKNAKTLDGKALDDAMFSGRHTLVSFYYSECVPCIAEVPALNAYAKAHPEMGILAVTFDEAKEARAFVGKHGFEWPVLADSEAYIHQAGVRTYPTILLIGPDRKIVAKMKTTLLQREDDTASAVAALDRWVESLL
;
A
#
# COMPACT_ATOMS: atom_id res chain seq x y z
N MET A 1 -48.42 34.66 4.50
CA MET A 1 -49.12 33.41 4.84
C MET A 1 -49.21 32.55 3.59
N ASN A 2 -48.52 31.40 3.57
CA ASN A 2 -49.01 30.16 2.93
C ASN A 2 -48.04 29.04 3.28
N ARG A 3 -48.52 28.13 4.12
CA ARG A 3 -47.88 26.87 4.50
C ARG A 3 -48.26 25.82 3.46
N ALA A 4 -47.28 25.13 2.89
CA ALA A 4 -47.51 23.86 2.20
C ALA A 4 -46.80 22.76 2.99
N ILE A 5 -47.63 21.99 3.68
CA ILE A 5 -47.33 20.80 4.46
C ILE A 5 -47.43 19.62 3.51
N TRP A 6 -46.43 18.74 3.45
CA TRP A 6 -46.60 17.38 2.94
C TRP A 6 -45.81 16.42 3.85
N LEU A 7 -46.56 15.54 4.52
CA LEU A 7 -46.06 14.44 5.36
C LEU A 7 -45.84 13.17 4.52
N PRO A 8 -45.16 12.15 5.07
CA PRO A 8 -44.49 11.09 4.32
C PRO A 8 -45.40 9.87 4.05
N MET A 9 -45.05 9.10 3.02
CA MET A 9 -45.65 7.78 2.78
C MET A 9 -44.68 6.69 3.21
N ALA A 10 -44.94 6.11 4.38
CA ALA A 10 -44.39 4.85 4.81
C ALA A 10 -45.15 3.71 4.12
N LEU A 11 -44.43 2.74 3.55
CA LEU A 11 -44.99 1.45 3.17
C LEU A 11 -44.27 0.36 3.97
N MET A 12 -44.98 -0.17 4.96
CA MET A 12 -44.66 -1.41 5.65
C MET A 12 -44.96 -2.60 4.72
N VAL A 13 -44.06 -3.58 4.67
CA VAL A 13 -44.42 -4.97 4.41
C VAL A 13 -43.85 -5.83 5.54
N LEU A 14 -44.74 -6.62 6.12
CA LEU A 14 -44.60 -7.46 7.31
C LEU A 14 -44.59 -8.94 6.87
N GLY A 15 -43.87 -9.80 7.59
CA GLY A 15 -44.03 -11.28 7.60
C GLY A 15 -42.69 -12.03 7.48
N CYS A 16 -42.11 -12.57 8.56
CA CYS A 16 -42.38 -13.88 9.21
C CYS A 16 -42.05 -15.08 8.28
N ALA A 17 -41.35 -16.17 8.64
CA ALA A 17 -41.06 -16.81 9.92
C ALA A 17 -39.91 -17.86 9.78
N GLN A 18 -39.50 -18.38 10.94
CA GLN A 18 -38.59 -19.49 11.29
C GLN A 18 -38.47 -20.69 10.32
N SER A 19 -37.32 -21.40 10.33
CA SER A 19 -37.11 -22.57 11.22
C SER A 19 -35.83 -23.37 10.92
N ASP A 20 -35.27 -23.83 12.03
CA ASP A 20 -34.15 -24.75 12.27
C ASP A 20 -33.99 -25.95 11.34
N LYS A 21 -32.74 -26.42 11.25
CA LYS A 21 -32.36 -27.83 11.50
C LYS A 21 -30.85 -28.03 11.46
N THR A 22 -30.25 -28.20 12.63
CA THR A 22 -29.13 -29.12 12.88
C THR A 22 -29.67 -30.55 13.06
N PRO A 23 -28.82 -31.55 12.78
CA PRO A 23 -28.41 -32.50 13.83
C PRO A 23 -26.88 -32.66 13.84
N GLU A 24 -26.20 -32.72 15.00
CA GLU A 24 -25.87 -33.96 15.76
C GLU A 24 -25.40 -35.10 14.84
N SER A 25 -24.32 -35.86 15.08
CA SER A 25 -23.24 -35.99 16.06
C SER A 25 -22.70 -37.39 15.73
N GLU A 26 -21.40 -37.66 15.73
CA GLU A 26 -20.94 -38.99 16.17
C GLU A 26 -19.44 -39.03 16.47
N THR A 27 -19.21 -39.52 17.68
CA THR A 27 -17.98 -39.70 18.44
C THR A 27 -17.21 -40.93 17.97
N LYS A 28 -15.87 -40.89 17.91
CA LYS A 28 -15.05 -42.06 18.32
C LYS A 28 -13.74 -41.64 18.98
N GLN A 29 -13.60 -42.10 20.23
CA GLN A 29 -12.41 -42.14 21.06
C GLN A 29 -11.52 -43.34 20.70
N GLY A 30 -10.23 -43.24 21.04
CA GLY A 30 -9.27 -44.36 21.13
C GLY A 30 -7.85 -43.81 21.33
N ALA A 31 -7.42 -43.55 22.58
CA ALA A 31 -6.65 -44.46 23.44
C ALA A 31 -5.13 -44.47 23.16
N SER A 32 -4.39 -43.80 24.05
CA SER A 32 -2.97 -44.07 24.47
C SER A 32 -3.02 -45.19 25.56
N PRO A 33 -1.92 -45.81 26.10
CA PRO A 33 -0.50 -45.40 26.11
C PRO A 33 0.54 -46.56 26.03
N SER A 34 1.85 -46.23 25.99
CA SER A 34 2.93 -46.73 26.88
C SER A 34 4.35 -46.71 26.25
N THR A 35 5.26 -46.05 26.99
CA THR A 35 6.74 -45.99 26.94
C THR A 35 7.38 -47.27 27.51
N PRO A 36 8.71 -47.40 27.75
CA PRO A 36 9.95 -46.88 27.11
C PRO A 36 11.01 -47.99 26.89
N VAL A 37 12.08 -47.76 26.12
CA VAL A 37 13.38 -48.45 26.35
C VAL A 37 14.55 -47.50 26.04
N ALA A 38 15.50 -47.42 26.97
CA ALA A 38 16.72 -46.62 26.94
C ALA A 38 17.97 -47.50 26.81
N SER A 39 19.12 -46.83 26.60
CA SER A 39 20.52 -47.24 26.82
C SER A 39 21.23 -47.94 25.65
N ALA A 40 22.49 -47.65 25.30
CA ALA A 40 23.49 -46.67 25.76
C ALA A 40 24.71 -46.67 24.80
N SER A 41 25.50 -45.58 24.82
CA SER A 41 26.97 -45.47 24.66
C SER A 41 27.63 -46.06 23.39
N THR A 42 28.46 -45.37 22.60
CA THR A 42 29.75 -44.76 22.96
C THR A 42 30.36 -44.12 21.69
N GLY A 43 31.11 -43.02 21.81
CA GLY A 43 32.23 -42.73 20.90
C GLY A 43 32.07 -41.54 19.95
N ALA A 44 32.53 -40.36 20.38
CA ALA A 44 33.09 -39.35 19.48
C ALA A 44 34.45 -39.88 18.94
N PRO A 45 34.92 -39.45 17.74
CA PRO A 45 35.45 -38.10 17.62
C PRO A 45 35.03 -37.35 16.34
N ASN A 46 34.98 -36.03 16.50
CA ASN A 46 35.27 -34.97 15.53
C ASN A 46 35.19 -35.34 14.03
N ASN A 47 34.15 -34.82 13.38
CA ASN A 47 34.32 -34.20 12.08
C ASN A 47 33.91 -32.72 12.20
N THR A 48 34.93 -31.89 12.34
CA THR A 48 34.89 -30.46 12.09
C THR A 48 34.47 -30.25 10.65
N VAL A 49 33.21 -29.86 10.44
CA VAL A 49 32.85 -29.06 9.27
C VAL A 49 32.80 -27.63 9.77
N SER A 50 33.94 -26.96 9.72
CA SER A 50 33.96 -25.51 9.65
C SER A 50 33.37 -25.15 8.28
N SER A 51 32.09 -24.80 8.26
CA SER A 51 31.55 -23.98 7.19
C SER A 51 31.73 -22.54 7.64
N ASP A 52 32.77 -21.91 7.14
CA ASP A 52 33.11 -20.52 7.38
C ASP A 52 31.91 -19.62 7.02
N GLY A 53 31.20 -19.14 8.05
CA GLY A 53 31.09 -17.73 8.45
C GLY A 53 31.10 -16.58 7.44
N GLU A 54 30.93 -16.76 6.13
CA GLU A 54 31.01 -15.64 5.17
C GLU A 54 29.67 -14.93 4.90
N GLY A 55 28.53 -15.61 5.04
CA GLY A 55 27.21 -15.00 4.79
C GLY A 55 26.70 -14.08 5.91
N GLY A 56 26.96 -14.43 7.18
CA GLY A 56 26.43 -13.69 8.34
C GLY A 56 27.09 -12.32 8.58
N ASN A 57 28.38 -12.22 8.24
CA ASN A 57 29.13 -10.96 8.21
C ASN A 57 28.53 -10.03 7.14
N ALA A 58 28.41 -10.52 5.90
CA ALA A 58 28.04 -9.68 4.77
C ALA A 58 26.60 -9.17 4.90
N GLU A 59 25.70 -10.00 5.43
CA GLU A 59 24.32 -9.57 5.72
C GLU A 59 24.30 -8.49 6.79
N GLN A 60 25.11 -8.64 7.85
CA GLN A 60 25.19 -7.64 8.90
C GLN A 60 25.73 -6.30 8.38
N GLU A 61 26.83 -6.31 7.63
CA GLU A 61 27.41 -5.11 7.03
C GLU A 61 26.44 -4.42 6.08
N PHE A 62 25.75 -5.20 5.23
CA PHE A 62 24.68 -4.68 4.38
C PHE A 62 23.56 -4.05 5.22
N ARG A 63 23.12 -4.72 6.27
CA ARG A 63 22.08 -4.19 7.16
C ARG A 63 22.53 -2.92 7.86
N GLU A 64 23.79 -2.79 8.24
CA GLU A 64 24.32 -1.55 8.81
C GLU A 64 24.35 -0.43 7.78
N ALA A 65 24.90 -0.69 6.59
CA ALA A 65 24.97 0.28 5.49
C ALA A 65 23.58 0.78 5.08
N MET A 66 22.58 -0.09 5.11
CA MET A 66 21.20 0.24 4.75
C MET A 66 20.35 0.70 5.95
N ALA A 67 20.94 0.94 7.11
CA ALA A 67 20.26 1.33 8.35
C ALA A 67 19.10 0.38 8.74
N LEU A 68 19.31 -0.91 8.55
CA LEU A 68 18.44 -2.03 8.89
C LEU A 68 18.87 -2.74 10.19
N SER A 69 19.98 -2.35 10.81
CA SER A 69 20.46 -2.92 12.08
C SER A 69 19.45 -2.79 13.23
N ALA A 70 18.60 -1.77 13.20
CA ALA A 70 17.51 -1.58 14.17
C ALA A 70 16.29 -2.50 13.97
N TYR A 71 16.31 -3.36 12.94
CA TYR A 71 15.21 -4.24 12.55
C TYR A 71 15.67 -5.70 12.67
N PRO A 72 15.32 -6.41 13.76
CA PRO A 72 15.73 -7.80 14.00
C PRO A 72 15.20 -8.77 12.96
N LYS A 73 14.07 -8.46 12.33
CA LYS A 73 13.47 -9.27 11.27
C LYS A 73 13.56 -8.54 9.94
N VAL A 74 14.42 -9.01 9.05
CA VAL A 74 14.56 -8.52 7.67
C VAL A 74 14.15 -9.65 6.73
N ASP A 75 13.20 -9.36 5.85
CA ASP A 75 12.71 -10.30 4.85
C ASP A 75 13.18 -9.87 3.46
N TYR A 76 13.96 -10.71 2.79
CA TYR A 76 14.46 -10.46 1.43
C TYR A 76 13.53 -11.11 0.42
N ARG A 77 13.14 -10.40 -0.63
CA ARG A 77 12.17 -10.89 -1.61
C ARG A 77 12.62 -10.71 -3.05
N ASP A 78 12.22 -11.64 -3.90
CA ASP A 78 12.36 -11.51 -5.35
C ASP A 78 11.33 -10.53 -5.93
N GLU A 79 11.32 -10.45 -7.26
CA GLU A 79 10.49 -9.54 -8.04
C GLU A 79 9.01 -9.90 -7.95
N GLU A 80 8.69 -11.17 -7.71
CA GLU A 80 7.34 -11.70 -7.54
C GLU A 80 6.85 -11.60 -6.09
N GLY A 81 7.71 -11.12 -5.18
CA GLY A 81 7.41 -10.99 -3.75
C GLY A 81 7.59 -12.28 -2.95
N ASN A 82 8.22 -13.30 -3.52
CA ASN A 82 8.58 -14.53 -2.80
C ASN A 82 9.82 -14.29 -1.94
N GLY A 83 9.87 -14.93 -0.77
CA GLY A 83 11.04 -14.87 0.10
C GLY A 83 12.25 -15.55 -0.53
N ILE A 84 13.38 -14.84 -0.56
CA ILE A 84 14.68 -15.33 -1.02
C ILE A 84 15.73 -15.19 0.07
N SER A 85 16.81 -15.96 0.00
CA SER A 85 17.97 -15.78 0.88
C SER A 85 18.70 -14.47 0.58
N PHE A 86 19.41 -13.92 1.58
CA PHE A 86 20.30 -12.77 1.38
C PHE A 86 21.34 -13.00 0.26
N GLU A 87 21.89 -14.21 0.16
CA GLU A 87 22.88 -14.57 -0.87
C GLU A 87 22.31 -14.44 -2.29
N GLU A 88 21.12 -15.01 -2.52
CA GLU A 88 20.40 -14.90 -3.79
C GLU A 88 20.00 -13.44 -4.09
N PHE A 89 19.59 -12.68 -3.06
CA PHE A 89 19.33 -11.26 -3.20
C PHE A 89 20.59 -10.49 -3.66
N MET A 90 21.74 -10.69 -2.99
CA MET A 90 22.99 -10.03 -3.32
C MET A 90 23.54 -10.42 -4.70
N LYS A 91 23.33 -11.66 -5.11
CA LYS A 91 23.66 -12.12 -6.47
C LYS A 91 22.85 -11.35 -7.52
N GLN A 92 21.56 -11.14 -7.28
CA GLN A 92 20.71 -10.41 -8.22
C GLN A 92 21.02 -8.91 -8.26
N THR A 93 21.32 -8.28 -7.13
CA THR A 93 21.73 -6.86 -7.10
C THR A 93 23.09 -6.64 -7.75
N SER A 94 24.02 -7.59 -7.59
CA SER A 94 25.34 -7.57 -8.27
C SER A 94 25.21 -7.72 -9.78
N ASN A 95 24.14 -8.37 -10.26
CA ASN A 95 23.79 -8.48 -11.67
C ASN A 95 23.02 -7.26 -12.21
N GLY A 96 22.99 -6.16 -11.46
CA GLY A 96 22.41 -4.88 -11.88
C GLY A 96 20.92 -4.72 -11.57
N LYS A 97 20.30 -5.65 -10.83
CA LYS A 97 18.93 -5.44 -10.34
C LYS A 97 18.91 -4.39 -9.25
N THR A 98 17.88 -3.54 -9.27
CA THR A 98 17.64 -2.56 -8.20
C THR A 98 16.71 -3.16 -7.14
N PHE A 99 16.68 -2.56 -5.96
CA PHE A 99 15.83 -3.01 -4.88
C PHE A 99 15.22 -1.84 -4.11
N GLY A 100 14.05 -2.09 -3.53
CA GLY A 100 13.39 -1.20 -2.59
C GLY A 100 13.50 -1.73 -1.16
N MET A 101 13.27 -0.86 -0.19
CA MET A 101 13.22 -1.23 1.22
C MET A 101 12.01 -0.59 1.90
N PHE A 102 11.30 -1.38 2.70
CA PHE A 102 10.27 -0.93 3.62
C PHE A 102 10.69 -1.23 5.05
N LYS A 103 10.47 -0.29 5.96
CA LYS A 103 10.84 -0.40 7.37
C LYS A 103 9.63 -0.07 8.24
N ASN A 104 9.19 -1.03 9.05
CA ASN A 104 8.11 -0.84 10.01
C ASN A 104 8.68 -0.59 11.40
N SER A 105 8.70 0.69 11.81
CA SER A 105 9.22 1.09 13.12
C SER A 105 8.45 0.54 14.31
N LYS A 106 7.16 0.17 14.12
CA LYS A 106 6.27 -0.38 15.16
C LYS A 106 6.55 -1.86 15.39
N THR A 107 6.59 -2.66 14.33
CA THR A 107 6.84 -4.12 14.44
C THR A 107 8.33 -4.47 14.48
N LYS A 108 9.21 -3.50 14.22
CA LYS A 108 10.66 -3.71 14.08
C LYS A 108 11.00 -4.71 12.95
N GLU A 109 10.17 -4.72 11.91
CA GLU A 109 10.36 -5.54 10.71
C GLU A 109 10.80 -4.67 9.54
N ALA A 110 11.62 -5.23 8.67
CA ALA A 110 11.96 -4.63 7.39
C ALA A 110 11.79 -5.64 6.26
N ILE A 111 11.42 -5.14 5.08
CA ILE A 111 11.32 -5.93 3.86
C ILE A 111 12.23 -5.27 2.83
N VAL A 112 13.10 -6.06 2.20
CA VAL A 112 13.98 -5.64 1.11
C VAL A 112 13.57 -6.45 -0.11
N SER A 113 13.18 -5.81 -1.19
CA SER A 113 12.60 -6.50 -2.35
C SER A 113 13.28 -6.08 -3.64
N LEU A 114 13.59 -7.04 -4.49
CA LEU A 114 14.06 -6.79 -5.85
C LEU A 114 12.96 -6.14 -6.67
N ASN A 115 13.31 -5.10 -7.42
CA ASN A 115 12.35 -4.43 -8.31
C ASN A 115 12.28 -5.22 -9.62
N LYS A 116 11.06 -5.51 -10.11
CA LYS A 116 10.83 -6.11 -11.45
C LYS A 116 11.62 -5.35 -12.52
N PRO A 117 12.20 -6.02 -13.54
CA PRO A 117 12.86 -5.35 -14.64
C PRO A 117 11.75 -4.84 -15.57
N GLY A 118 11.34 -3.59 -15.35
CA GLY A 118 10.18 -3.00 -16.00
C GLY A 118 10.25 -1.48 -15.89
N LYS A 119 10.88 -0.88 -16.92
CA LYS A 119 11.39 0.49 -17.03
C LYS A 119 12.46 0.82 -15.99
N PRO A 120 13.53 1.54 -16.38
CA PRO A 120 14.48 2.04 -15.40
C PRO A 120 13.65 2.74 -14.33
N VAL A 121 13.92 2.42 -13.05
CA VAL A 121 13.76 3.43 -11.99
C VAL A 121 14.50 4.61 -12.59
N ALA A 122 13.75 5.58 -13.13
CA ALA A 122 14.35 6.76 -13.71
C ALA A 122 15.37 7.18 -12.67
N GLU A 123 16.66 7.21 -13.08
CA GLU A 123 17.77 7.77 -12.29
C GLU A 123 17.20 8.81 -11.39
N GLU A 124 17.47 8.83 -10.09
CA GLU A 124 16.99 9.82 -9.12
C GLU A 124 16.93 11.25 -9.72
N THR A 125 15.88 11.50 -10.49
CA THR A 125 15.70 12.68 -11.31
C THR A 125 14.70 13.39 -10.47
N LYS A 126 15.23 14.35 -9.72
CA LYS A 126 14.52 15.41 -9.03
C LYS A 126 13.09 15.48 -9.57
N SER A 127 12.13 15.06 -8.75
CA SER A 127 10.72 15.07 -9.14
C SER A 127 10.37 16.40 -9.80
N ASP A 128 9.96 16.36 -11.07
CA ASP A 128 9.68 17.54 -11.90
C ASP A 128 8.29 18.13 -11.61
N ILE A 129 7.76 17.94 -10.41
CA ILE A 129 6.44 18.49 -10.03
C ILE A 129 6.57 20.01 -9.95
N ARG A 130 5.86 20.71 -10.82
CA ARG A 130 5.87 22.18 -10.91
C ARG A 130 4.68 22.77 -10.16
N ILE A 131 4.90 23.18 -8.91
CA ILE A 131 3.89 23.90 -8.13
C ILE A 131 3.43 25.16 -8.88
N GLY A 132 2.13 25.43 -8.86
CA GLY A 132 1.47 26.50 -9.61
C GLY A 132 1.25 26.21 -11.09
N SER A 133 1.76 25.09 -11.62
CA SER A 133 1.48 24.69 -13.01
C SER A 133 0.15 23.91 -13.10
N PRO A 134 -0.57 23.98 -14.23
CA PRO A 134 -1.73 23.14 -14.47
C PRO A 134 -1.37 21.65 -14.40
N LEU A 135 -2.24 20.85 -13.77
CA LEU A 135 -2.17 19.40 -13.86
C LEU A 135 -2.44 18.97 -15.31
N PRO A 136 -1.76 17.92 -15.84
CA PRO A 136 -2.05 17.40 -17.17
C PRO A 136 -3.53 17.08 -17.35
N ALA A 137 -4.04 17.25 -18.57
CA ALA A 137 -5.42 16.94 -18.89
C ALA A 137 -5.65 15.42 -18.91
N LEU A 138 -6.77 14.98 -18.34
CA LEU A 138 -7.27 13.62 -18.47
C LEU A 138 -7.78 13.40 -19.89
N LYS A 139 -7.01 12.67 -20.70
CA LYS A 139 -7.38 12.34 -22.08
C LYS A 139 -7.96 10.92 -22.14
N ASN A 140 -9.24 10.82 -22.49
CA ASN A 140 -9.96 9.53 -22.61
C ASN A 140 -9.85 8.66 -21.34
N ALA A 141 -9.75 9.28 -20.17
CA ALA A 141 -9.55 8.56 -18.93
C ALA A 141 -10.83 7.79 -18.55
N LYS A 142 -10.63 6.56 -18.08
CA LYS A 142 -11.68 5.71 -17.54
C LYS A 142 -11.24 5.16 -16.20
N THR A 143 -12.16 5.20 -15.26
CA THR A 143 -11.93 4.60 -13.94
C THR A 143 -12.01 3.08 -14.01
N LEU A 144 -11.55 2.38 -12.98
CA LEU A 144 -11.58 0.91 -12.91
C LEU A 144 -12.98 0.29 -13.07
N ASP A 145 -14.04 1.03 -12.72
CA ASP A 145 -15.43 0.61 -12.89
C ASP A 145 -16.00 0.90 -14.29
N GLY A 146 -15.18 1.49 -15.17
CA GLY A 146 -15.52 1.78 -16.56
C GLY A 146 -16.15 3.16 -16.78
N LYS A 147 -16.40 3.97 -15.74
CA LYS A 147 -16.91 5.34 -15.90
C LYS A 147 -15.86 6.23 -16.56
N ALA A 148 -16.31 7.02 -17.54
CA ALA A 148 -15.50 8.09 -18.11
C ALA A 148 -15.19 9.13 -17.03
N LEU A 149 -13.96 9.62 -17.03
CA LEU A 149 -13.49 10.67 -16.13
C LEU A 149 -12.83 11.77 -16.95
N ASP A 150 -13.15 13.02 -16.64
CA ASP A 150 -12.62 14.20 -17.31
C ASP A 150 -12.14 15.24 -16.30
N ASP A 151 -11.60 16.34 -16.82
CA ASP A 151 -11.02 17.40 -16.01
C ASP A 151 -12.05 18.17 -15.16
N ALA A 152 -13.36 17.97 -15.37
CA ALA A 152 -14.39 18.61 -14.56
C ALA A 152 -14.31 18.15 -13.10
N MET A 153 -13.72 16.97 -12.83
CA MET A 153 -13.52 16.48 -11.46
C MET A 153 -12.66 17.40 -10.59
N PHE A 154 -11.76 18.17 -11.22
CA PHE A 154 -10.84 19.10 -10.56
C PHE A 154 -11.38 20.53 -10.50
N SER A 155 -12.48 20.80 -11.20
CA SER A 155 -12.93 22.18 -11.44
C SER A 155 -13.87 22.64 -10.33
N GLY A 156 -13.61 23.80 -9.75
CA GLY A 156 -14.46 24.40 -8.71
C GLY A 156 -14.37 23.74 -7.32
N ARG A 157 -13.45 22.78 -7.14
CA ARG A 157 -13.16 22.16 -5.84
C ARG A 157 -11.68 21.76 -5.73
N HIS A 158 -11.16 21.70 -4.51
CA HIS A 158 -9.84 21.13 -4.29
C HIS A 158 -9.88 19.61 -4.43
N THR A 159 -8.81 19.02 -4.95
CA THR A 159 -8.72 17.58 -5.19
C THR A 159 -7.38 17.02 -4.75
N LEU A 160 -7.39 15.92 -3.99
CA LEU A 160 -6.20 15.13 -3.71
C LEU A 160 -5.99 14.09 -4.82
N VAL A 161 -4.81 14.08 -5.42
CA VAL A 161 -4.42 13.05 -6.39
C VAL A 161 -3.33 12.19 -5.78
N SER A 162 -3.67 10.95 -5.46
CA SER A 162 -2.79 9.94 -4.87
C SER A 162 -2.18 9.05 -5.95
N PHE A 163 -0.87 9.08 -6.07
CA PHE A 163 -0.09 8.28 -7.01
C PHE A 163 0.50 7.08 -6.26
N TYR A 164 0.19 5.87 -6.75
CA TYR A 164 0.55 4.61 -6.10
C TYR A 164 0.88 3.51 -7.11
N TYR A 165 1.33 2.36 -6.62
CA TYR A 165 1.36 1.11 -7.37
C TYR A 165 1.03 -0.08 -6.45
N SER A 166 0.72 -1.22 -7.05
CA SER A 166 0.07 -2.39 -6.44
C SER A 166 0.95 -3.09 -5.41
N GLU A 167 2.27 -2.97 -5.54
CA GLU A 167 3.27 -3.52 -4.60
C GLU A 167 3.86 -2.44 -3.67
N CYS A 168 3.28 -1.22 -3.70
CA CYS A 168 3.72 -0.13 -2.85
C CYS A 168 3.26 -0.33 -1.41
N VAL A 169 4.06 -1.03 -0.61
CA VAL A 169 3.81 -1.23 0.83
C VAL A 169 3.51 0.09 1.57
N PRO A 170 4.28 1.19 1.41
CA PRO A 170 3.94 2.45 2.06
C PRO A 170 2.58 3.03 1.63
N CYS A 171 2.12 2.75 0.41
CA CYS A 171 0.81 3.19 -0.07
C CYS A 171 -0.34 2.50 0.69
N ILE A 172 -0.14 1.26 1.17
CA ILE A 172 -1.13 0.55 1.98
C ILE A 172 -1.43 1.31 3.29
N ALA A 173 -0.40 1.91 3.89
CA ALA A 173 -0.54 2.65 5.14
C ALA A 173 -1.35 3.95 4.98
N GLU A 174 -1.39 4.54 3.78
CA GLU A 174 -2.11 5.79 3.51
C GLU A 174 -3.60 5.57 3.26
N VAL A 175 -4.01 4.36 2.87
CA VAL A 175 -5.39 4.05 2.46
C VAL A 175 -6.43 4.37 3.53
N PRO A 176 -6.28 3.92 4.81
CA PRO A 176 -7.29 4.18 5.82
C PRO A 176 -7.49 5.68 6.09
N ALA A 177 -6.41 6.46 6.09
CA ALA A 177 -6.44 7.89 6.29
C ALA A 177 -7.13 8.62 5.13
N LEU A 178 -6.79 8.25 3.89
CA LEU A 178 -7.43 8.82 2.71
C LEU A 178 -8.94 8.46 2.63
N ASN A 179 -9.34 7.25 3.03
CA ASN A 179 -10.76 6.85 3.12
C ASN A 179 -11.50 7.66 4.17
N ALA A 180 -10.91 7.83 5.35
CA ALA A 180 -11.52 8.62 6.41
C ALA A 180 -11.61 10.11 6.01
N TYR A 181 -10.57 10.64 5.36
CA TYR A 181 -10.56 12.01 4.83
C TYR A 181 -11.65 12.21 3.76
N ALA A 182 -11.79 11.27 2.81
CA ALA A 182 -12.84 11.31 1.79
C ALA A 182 -14.25 11.40 2.39
N LYS A 183 -14.49 10.66 3.48
CA LYS A 183 -15.77 10.65 4.20
C LYS A 183 -16.02 11.95 4.97
N ALA A 184 -14.98 12.49 5.58
CA ALA A 184 -15.06 13.73 6.36
C ALA A 184 -15.20 14.98 5.47
N HIS A 185 -14.66 14.94 4.25
CA HIS A 185 -14.58 16.06 3.32
C HIS A 185 -15.30 15.77 1.99
N PRO A 186 -16.64 15.60 1.98
CA PRO A 186 -17.37 15.33 0.75
C PRO A 186 -17.27 16.48 -0.28
N GLU A 187 -16.90 17.69 0.15
CA GLU A 187 -16.60 18.84 -0.71
C GLU A 187 -15.28 18.69 -1.48
N MET A 188 -14.36 17.83 -1.03
CA MET A 188 -13.05 17.57 -1.67
C MET A 188 -13.10 16.42 -2.67
N GLY A 189 -12.41 16.56 -3.80
CA GLY A 189 -12.19 15.46 -4.74
C GLY A 189 -11.05 14.55 -4.26
N ILE A 190 -11.13 13.26 -4.53
CA ILE A 190 -9.98 12.35 -4.42
C ILE A 190 -9.89 11.49 -5.68
N LEU A 191 -8.66 11.32 -6.19
CA LEU A 191 -8.32 10.49 -7.33
C LEU A 191 -7.12 9.62 -6.97
N ALA A 192 -7.18 8.34 -7.28
CA ALA A 192 -5.99 7.49 -7.30
C ALA A 192 -5.53 7.26 -8.73
N VAL A 193 -4.21 7.30 -8.96
CA VAL A 193 -3.59 7.11 -10.27
C VAL A 193 -2.43 6.13 -10.14
N THR A 194 -2.40 5.14 -11.02
CA THR A 194 -1.31 4.17 -11.08
C THR A 194 -0.91 3.87 -12.53
N PHE A 195 0.34 3.47 -12.70
CA PHE A 195 0.84 2.92 -13.96
C PHE A 195 0.53 1.42 -14.10
N ASP A 196 0.13 0.74 -13.03
CA ASP A 196 -0.25 -0.67 -13.09
C ASP A 196 -1.39 -0.90 -14.07
N GLU A 197 -1.45 -2.10 -14.66
CA GLU A 197 -2.60 -2.45 -15.49
C GLU A 197 -3.87 -2.55 -14.63
N ALA A 198 -5.02 -2.38 -15.27
CA ALA A 198 -6.30 -2.40 -14.58
C ALA A 198 -6.57 -3.69 -13.79
N LYS A 199 -5.90 -4.80 -14.08
CA LYS A 199 -6.05 -6.06 -13.34
C LYS A 199 -5.39 -5.97 -11.97
N GLU A 200 -4.14 -5.55 -11.91
CA GLU A 200 -3.33 -5.38 -10.70
C GLU A 200 -3.90 -4.28 -9.82
N ALA A 201 -4.30 -3.16 -10.45
CA ALA A 201 -4.97 -2.07 -9.75
C ALA A 201 -6.29 -2.53 -9.09
N ARG A 202 -7.11 -3.35 -9.77
CA ARG A 202 -8.32 -3.94 -9.17
C ARG A 202 -8.01 -4.88 -8.02
N ALA A 203 -6.97 -5.70 -8.13
CA ALA A 203 -6.55 -6.59 -7.05
C ALA A 203 -6.13 -5.80 -5.81
N PHE A 204 -5.35 -4.72 -5.99
CA PHE A 204 -4.96 -3.81 -4.91
C PHE A 204 -6.19 -3.15 -4.26
N VAL A 205 -7.07 -2.57 -5.07
CA VAL A 205 -8.29 -1.89 -4.58
C VAL A 205 -9.23 -2.87 -3.86
N GLY A 206 -9.41 -4.08 -4.38
CA GLY A 206 -10.25 -5.09 -3.73
C GLY A 206 -9.71 -5.54 -2.37
N LYS A 207 -8.38 -5.51 -2.19
CA LYS A 207 -7.73 -5.90 -0.93
C LYS A 207 -7.67 -4.78 0.11
N HIS A 208 -7.45 -3.54 -0.34
CA HIS A 208 -7.16 -2.40 0.55
C HIS A 208 -8.29 -1.37 0.63
N GLY A 209 -9.25 -1.40 -0.31
CA GLY A 209 -10.52 -0.69 -0.23
C GLY A 209 -10.46 0.79 -0.57
N PHE A 210 -9.97 1.19 -1.75
CA PHE A 210 -10.17 2.57 -2.22
C PHE A 210 -11.65 2.86 -2.48
N GLU A 211 -12.15 3.95 -1.89
CA GLU A 211 -13.55 4.38 -2.03
C GLU A 211 -13.74 5.49 -3.07
N TRP A 212 -12.69 5.88 -3.80
CA TRP A 212 -12.69 6.94 -4.80
C TRP A 212 -12.28 6.44 -6.19
N PRO A 213 -12.51 7.23 -7.26
CA PRO A 213 -12.08 6.89 -8.62
C PRO A 213 -10.60 6.51 -8.72
N VAL A 214 -10.33 5.43 -9.47
CA VAL A 214 -8.96 4.94 -9.72
C VAL A 214 -8.70 4.90 -11.22
N LEU A 215 -7.63 5.55 -11.65
CA LEU A 215 -7.09 5.46 -13.01
C LEU A 215 -5.92 4.49 -13.02
N ALA A 216 -6.06 3.41 -13.79
CA ALA A 216 -4.98 2.47 -14.09
C ALA A 216 -4.36 2.81 -15.45
N ASP A 217 -3.30 2.08 -15.84
CA ASP A 217 -2.65 2.19 -17.16
C ASP A 217 -2.22 3.64 -17.49
N SER A 218 -1.90 4.44 -16.47
CA SER A 218 -1.78 5.90 -16.57
C SER A 218 -0.34 6.41 -16.56
N GLU A 219 0.63 5.59 -16.95
CA GLU A 219 2.05 5.92 -16.86
C GLU A 219 2.42 7.24 -17.58
N ALA A 220 1.90 7.46 -18.80
CA ALA A 220 2.16 8.68 -19.55
C ALA A 220 1.63 9.93 -18.83
N TYR A 221 0.46 9.82 -18.18
CA TYR A 221 -0.14 10.91 -17.40
C TYR A 221 0.69 11.22 -16.16
N ILE A 222 1.10 10.18 -15.43
CA ILE A 222 2.00 10.28 -14.27
C ILE A 222 3.31 10.98 -14.68
N HIS A 223 3.87 10.58 -15.83
CA HIS A 223 5.11 11.14 -16.32
C HIS A 223 5.00 12.63 -16.62
N GLN A 224 3.91 13.04 -17.26
CA GLN A 224 3.58 14.44 -17.54
C GLN A 224 3.31 15.24 -16.26
N ALA A 225 2.77 14.61 -15.22
CA ALA A 225 2.55 15.24 -13.92
C ALA A 225 3.85 15.45 -13.12
N GLY A 226 4.99 14.96 -13.63
CA GLY A 226 6.30 15.09 -12.96
C GLY A 226 6.50 14.13 -11.79
N VAL A 227 5.59 13.17 -11.61
CA VAL A 227 5.67 12.16 -10.54
C VAL A 227 6.68 11.09 -10.93
N ARG A 228 7.64 10.84 -10.05
CA ARG A 228 8.73 9.85 -10.22
C ARG A 228 8.92 8.96 -9.00
N THR A 229 8.31 9.32 -7.87
CA THR A 229 8.47 8.64 -6.58
C THR A 229 7.11 8.28 -6.02
N TYR A 230 6.99 7.13 -5.36
CA TYR A 230 5.73 6.65 -4.80
C TYR A 230 5.86 6.29 -3.30
N PRO A 231 4.81 6.49 -2.50
CA PRO A 231 3.61 7.26 -2.85
C PRO A 231 3.95 8.72 -3.16
N THR A 232 3.05 9.41 -3.85
CA THR A 232 3.05 10.86 -3.96
C THR A 232 1.59 11.33 -3.89
N ILE A 233 1.29 12.32 -3.07
CA ILE A 233 -0.03 12.95 -3.05
C ILE A 233 0.14 14.41 -3.46
N LEU A 234 -0.65 14.83 -4.45
CA LEU A 234 -0.74 16.22 -4.89
C LEU A 234 -2.05 16.83 -4.42
N LEU A 235 -1.99 18.08 -3.96
CA LEU A 235 -3.17 18.92 -3.81
C LEU A 235 -3.36 19.72 -5.09
N ILE A 236 -4.53 19.62 -5.69
CA ILE A 236 -4.93 20.32 -6.90
C ILE A 236 -5.97 21.36 -6.53
N GLY A 237 -5.76 22.59 -6.98
CA GLY A 237 -6.66 23.72 -6.78
C GLY A 237 -7.89 23.65 -7.70
N PRO A 238 -8.94 24.43 -7.40
CA PRO A 238 -10.16 24.50 -8.21
C PRO A 238 -9.94 25.04 -9.62
N ASP A 239 -8.78 25.67 -9.88
CA ASP A 239 -8.32 26.14 -11.19
C ASP A 239 -7.40 25.13 -11.91
N ARG A 240 -7.37 23.88 -11.41
CA ARG A 240 -6.55 22.76 -11.89
C ARG A 240 -5.05 22.92 -11.73
N LYS A 241 -4.57 23.88 -10.95
CA LYS A 241 -3.13 24.00 -10.68
C LYS A 241 -2.70 23.09 -9.54
N ILE A 242 -1.47 22.60 -9.61
CA ILE A 242 -0.83 21.88 -8.52
C ILE A 242 -0.51 22.89 -7.42
N VAL A 243 -1.20 22.81 -6.28
CA VAL A 243 -1.01 23.68 -5.12
C VAL A 243 0.17 23.22 -4.28
N ALA A 244 0.26 21.90 -4.02
CA ALA A 244 1.32 21.34 -3.21
C ALA A 244 1.56 19.86 -3.50
N LYS A 245 2.74 19.39 -3.10
CA LYS A 245 3.10 17.98 -2.99
C LYS A 245 3.23 17.63 -1.51
N MET A 246 2.53 16.60 -1.05
CA MET A 246 2.69 16.12 0.32
C MET A 246 3.99 15.31 0.46
N LYS A 247 4.69 15.50 1.58
CA LYS A 247 5.74 14.58 2.01
C LYS A 247 5.06 13.34 2.58
N THR A 248 5.21 12.19 1.91
CA THR A 248 4.45 10.96 2.22
C THR A 248 4.74 10.37 3.60
N THR A 249 5.86 10.75 4.22
CA THR A 249 6.14 10.44 5.62
C THR A 249 5.14 11.05 6.60
N LEU A 250 4.36 12.07 6.21
CA LEU A 250 3.38 12.71 7.10
C LEU A 250 2.27 11.76 7.52
N LEU A 251 1.71 10.97 6.59
CA LEU A 251 0.67 9.99 6.91
C LEU A 251 1.21 8.77 7.66
N GLN A 252 2.46 8.42 7.40
CA GLN A 252 3.08 7.19 7.93
C GLN A 252 3.60 7.34 9.36
N ARG A 253 3.69 8.58 9.87
CA ARG A 253 4.19 8.88 11.22
C ARG A 253 3.11 8.87 12.28
N GLU A 254 1.86 8.98 11.87
CA GLU A 254 0.74 9.07 12.80
C GLU A 254 0.37 7.69 13.35
N ASP A 255 0.07 7.64 14.65
CA ASP A 255 -0.12 6.36 15.33
C ASP A 255 -1.47 5.72 15.01
N ASP A 256 -2.45 6.53 14.60
CA ASP A 256 -3.81 6.15 14.28
C ASP A 256 -4.38 6.96 13.09
N THR A 257 -5.52 6.49 12.56
CA THR A 257 -6.19 7.09 11.40
C THR A 257 -6.72 8.51 11.66
N ALA A 258 -7.20 8.82 12.87
CA ALA A 258 -7.73 10.13 13.18
C ALA A 258 -6.62 11.19 13.22
N SER A 259 -5.47 10.83 13.79
CA SER A 259 -4.26 11.67 13.79
C SER A 259 -3.75 11.91 12.35
N ALA A 260 -3.78 10.89 11.49
CA ALA A 260 -3.45 11.00 10.07
C ALA A 260 -4.41 11.93 9.29
N VAL A 261 -5.72 11.83 9.55
CA VAL A 261 -6.72 12.76 8.99
C VAL A 261 -6.46 14.19 9.46
N ALA A 262 -6.24 14.40 10.77
CA ALA A 262 -5.94 15.72 11.30
C ALA A 262 -4.62 16.30 10.73
N ALA A 263 -3.64 15.45 10.38
CA ALA A 263 -2.43 15.88 9.69
C ALA A 263 -2.72 16.31 8.24
N LEU A 264 -3.61 15.61 7.53
CA LEU A 264 -4.11 16.04 6.21
C LEU A 264 -4.86 17.36 6.31
N ASP A 265 -5.75 17.52 7.29
CA ASP A 265 -6.50 18.74 7.53
C ASP A 265 -5.55 19.93 7.69
N ARG A 266 -4.63 19.84 8.65
CA ARG A 266 -3.63 20.89 8.88
C ARG A 266 -2.80 21.20 7.64
N TRP A 267 -2.43 20.18 6.88
CA TRP A 267 -1.65 20.36 5.67
C TRP A 267 -2.46 21.08 4.58
N VAL A 268 -3.69 20.65 4.32
CA VAL A 268 -4.57 21.27 3.33
C VAL A 268 -4.94 22.69 3.75
N GLU A 269 -5.40 22.90 4.98
CA GLU A 269 -5.77 24.22 5.52
C GLU A 269 -4.62 25.22 5.49
N SER A 270 -3.37 24.78 5.64
CA SER A 270 -2.21 25.67 5.53
C SER A 270 -1.94 26.21 4.12
N LEU A 271 -2.66 25.68 3.11
CA LEU A 271 -2.46 25.97 1.68
C LEU A 271 -3.68 26.65 1.04
N LEU A 272 -4.80 26.74 1.75
CA LEU A 272 -6.04 27.39 1.30
C LEU A 272 -6.13 28.82 1.84
#